data_AF-A0A915P6T6-F1
#
_entry.id   AF-A0A915P6T6-F1
#
_cell.length_a   1.000
_cell.length_b   1.000
_cell.length_c   1.000
_cell.angle_alpha   90.00
_cell.angle_beta   90.00
_cell.angle_gamma   90.00
#
_symmetry.space_group_name_H-M   'P 1'
#
loop_
_entity.id
_entity.type
_entity.pdbx_description
1 polymer ?
#
loop_
_entity_poly.entity_id
_entity_poly.type
_entity_poly.pdbx_seq_one_letter_code
_entity_poly.pdbx_strand_id
1 'polypeptide(L)'
;MQNLNGPVRCCQQKCQQIGEKHFIIFGGSLNKVRIWDDFGECLSDAFAKSEPVRGKREAFKAWITLTTFLVEYTRIGYLQQSKKR
;
A
#
# COMPACT_ATOMS: atom_id res chain seq x y z
N MET A 1 25.02 13.43 8.41
CA MET A 1 24.37 12.53 7.43
C MET A 1 22.89 12.47 7.80
N GLN A 2 22.00 13.10 7.03
CA GLN A 2 20.55 13.06 7.32
C GLN A 2 20.08 11.60 7.21
N ASN A 3 19.27 11.14 8.17
CA ASN A 3 18.71 9.78 8.15
C ASN A 3 17.64 9.69 7.05
N LEU A 4 18.08 9.43 5.82
CA LEU A 4 17.23 9.25 4.63
C LEU A 4 16.18 8.14 4.81
N ASN A 5 16.41 7.21 5.74
CA ASN A 5 15.51 6.07 5.99
C ASN A 5 14.42 6.36 7.03
N GLY A 6 14.53 7.46 7.78
CA GLY A 6 13.54 7.86 8.78
C GLY A 6 12.13 8.04 8.20
N PRO A 7 11.98 8.83 7.13
CA PRO A 7 10.68 9.04 6.47
C PRO A 7 10.06 7.74 5.92
N VAL A 8 10.88 6.87 5.30
CA VAL A 8 10.42 5.58 4.75
C VAL A 8 9.89 4.69 5.87
N ARG A 9 10.63 4.56 6.98
CA ARG A 9 10.20 3.76 8.14
C ARG A 9 8.89 4.26 8.75
N CYS A 10 8.73 5.58 8.86
CA CYS A 10 7.47 6.18 9.34
C CYS A 10 6.29 5.81 8.42
N CYS A 11 6.50 5.83 7.09
CA CYS A 11 5.48 5.44 6.13
C CYS A 11 5.15 3.93 6.24
N GLN A 12 6.17 3.07 6.36
CA GLN A 12 5.99 1.63 6.58
C GLN A 12 5.13 1.35 7.81
N GLN A 13 5.46 1.97 8.95
CA GLN A 13 4.73 1.80 10.21
C GLN A 13 3.27 2.24 10.09
N LYS A 14 3.01 3.38 9.43
CA LYS A 14 1.65 3.87 9.21
C LYS A 14 0.83 2.91 8.35
N CYS A 15 1.41 2.38 7.26
CA CYS A 15 0.73 1.41 6.41
C CYS A 15 0.39 0.13 7.19
N GLN A 16 1.33 -0.39 7.97
CA GLN A 16 1.08 -1.55 8.83
C GLN A 16 -0.06 -1.28 9.82
N GLN A 17 -0.06 -0.13 10.51
CA GLN A 17 -1.14 0.25 11.43
C GLN A 17 -2.50 0.36 10.76
N ILE A 18 -2.57 0.81 9.50
CA ILE A 18 -3.82 0.83 8.71
C ILE A 18 -4.32 -0.60 8.50
N GLY A 19 -3.44 -1.51 8.08
CA GLY A 19 -3.77 -2.92 7.89
C GLY A 19 -4.27 -3.60 9.17
N GLU A 20 -3.56 -3.38 10.28
CA GLU A 20 -3.93 -3.89 11.60
C GLU A 20 -5.32 -3.39 12.02
N LYS A 21 -5.56 -2.07 11.92
CA LYS A 21 -6.86 -1.47 12.26
C LYS A 21 -7.98 -1.99 11.36
N HIS A 22 -7.73 -2.13 10.06
CA HIS A 22 -8.69 -2.69 9.13
C HIS A 22 -9.09 -4.13 9.53
N PHE A 23 -8.13 -4.97 9.93
CA PHE A 23 -8.44 -6.30 10.45
C PHE A 23 -9.27 -6.23 11.74
N ILE A 24 -8.90 -5.37 12.69
CA ILE A 24 -9.61 -5.23 13.98
C ILE A 24 -11.07 -4.83 13.77
N ILE A 25 -11.35 -3.91 12.85
CA ILE A 25 -12.69 -3.38 12.61
C ILE A 25 -13.54 -4.36 11.79
N PHE A 26 -12.98 -4.93 10.73
CA PHE A 26 -13.76 -5.69 9.74
C PHE A 26 -13.57 -7.22 9.84
N GLY A 27 -12.69 -7.69 10.72
CA GLY A 27 -12.39 -9.11 10.90
C GLY A 27 -11.58 -9.76 9.77
N GLY A 28 -11.23 -11.02 10.00
CA GLY A 28 -10.51 -11.87 9.05
C GLY A 28 -11.43 -12.62 8.10
N SER A 29 -11.22 -12.46 6.80
CA SER A 29 -11.66 -13.41 5.78
C SER A 29 -10.56 -13.49 4.73
N LEU A 30 -10.23 -14.70 4.26
CA LEU A 30 -9.16 -14.92 3.28
C LEU A 30 -9.40 -14.12 1.98
N ASN A 31 -10.67 -13.93 1.61
CA ASN A 31 -11.05 -13.12 0.45
C ASN A 31 -10.77 -11.61 0.64
N LYS A 32 -10.59 -11.15 1.89
CA LYS A 32 -10.29 -9.75 2.22
C LYS A 32 -8.81 -9.40 2.10
N VAL A 33 -7.91 -10.36 1.81
CA VAL A 33 -6.52 -10.03 1.48
C VAL A 33 -6.42 -9.47 0.06
N ARG A 34 -7.26 -9.97 -0.86
CA ARG A 34 -7.34 -9.53 -2.25
C ARG A 34 -7.82 -8.08 -2.41
N ILE A 35 -8.55 -7.55 -1.41
CA ILE A 35 -8.99 -6.15 -1.42
C ILE A 35 -7.82 -5.16 -1.56
N TRP A 36 -6.63 -5.54 -1.09
CA TRP A 36 -5.45 -4.70 -1.18
C TRP A 36 -4.85 -4.70 -2.59
N ASP A 37 -4.95 -5.82 -3.31
CA ASP A 37 -4.58 -5.91 -4.73
C ASP A 37 -5.55 -5.09 -5.58
N ASP A 38 -6.86 -5.30 -5.39
CA ASP A 38 -7.90 -4.55 -6.10
C ASP A 38 -7.76 -3.04 -5.84
N PHE A 39 -7.38 -2.64 -4.62
CA PHE A 39 -7.11 -1.25 -4.28
C PHE A 39 -5.87 -0.70 -5.01
N GLY A 40 -4.80 -1.48 -5.11
CA GLY A 40 -3.60 -1.11 -5.88
C GLY A 40 -3.86 -0.93 -7.37
N GLU A 41 -4.69 -1.81 -7.95
CA GLU A 41 -5.16 -1.69 -9.33
C GLU A 41 -5.99 -0.42 -9.53
N CYS A 42 -6.97 -0.17 -8.66
CA CYS A 42 -7.80 1.05 -8.70
C CYS A 42 -6.97 2.34 -8.67
N LEU A 43 -5.94 2.39 -7.81
CA LEU A 43 -5.04 3.55 -7.74
C LEU A 43 -4.22 3.73 -9.02
N SER A 44 -3.75 2.63 -9.60
CA SER A 44 -2.96 2.67 -10.84
C SER A 44 -3.80 3.13 -12.03
N ASP A 45 -5.05 2.64 -12.12
CA ASP A 45 -6.02 3.06 -13.14
C ASP A 45 -6.41 4.53 -13.00
N ALA A 46 -6.64 5.00 -11.78
CA ALA A 46 -6.94 6.40 -11.51
C ALA A 46 -5.79 7.32 -11.96
N PHE A 47 -4.54 6.90 -11.71
CA PHE A 47 -3.37 7.64 -12.14
C PHE A 47 -3.18 7.63 -13.66
N ALA A 48 -3.37 6.48 -14.30
CA ALA A 48 -3.28 6.37 -15.76
C ALA A 48 -4.32 7.25 -16.49
N LYS A 49 -5.49 7.48 -15.87
CA LYS A 49 -6.54 8.37 -16.41
C LYS A 49 -6.24 9.85 -16.21
N SER A 50 -5.58 10.24 -15.12
CA SER A 50 -5.38 11.65 -14.78
C SER A 50 -4.23 12.30 -15.55
N GLU A 51 -3.26 11.51 -16.02
CA GLU A 51 -2.04 12.03 -16.66
C GLU A 51 -1.68 11.24 -17.93
N PRO A 52 -1.57 11.89 -19.12
CA PRO A 52 -1.07 11.22 -20.30
C PRO A 52 0.37 10.73 -20.08
N VAL A 53 0.55 9.41 -20.15
CA VAL A 53 1.80 8.69 -19.87
C VAL A 53 2.97 9.11 -20.80
N ARG A 54 2.67 9.72 -21.95
CA ARG A 54 3.67 10.05 -22.98
C ARG A 54 4.74 11.00 -22.44
N GLY A 55 5.98 10.51 -22.37
CA GLY A 55 7.13 11.28 -21.89
C GLY A 55 7.37 11.24 -20.37
N LYS A 56 6.50 10.58 -19.58
CA LYS A 56 6.56 10.58 -18.10
C LYS A 56 6.88 9.20 -17.50
N ARG A 57 7.72 8.39 -18.17
CA ARG A 57 8.02 7.00 -17.76
C ARG A 57 8.57 6.88 -16.34
N GLU A 58 9.50 7.74 -15.94
CA GLU A 58 10.09 7.69 -14.60
C GLU A 58 9.11 8.09 -13.50
N ALA A 59 8.21 9.06 -13.79
CA ALA A 59 7.13 9.39 -12.87
C ALA A 59 6.19 8.20 -12.69
N PHE A 60 5.82 7.51 -13.77
CA PHE A 60 4.96 6.33 -13.72
C PHE A 60 5.60 5.19 -12.93
N LYS A 61 6.91 4.94 -13.11
CA LYS A 61 7.66 3.97 -12.29
C LYS A 61 7.65 4.33 -10.81
N ALA A 62 7.87 5.62 -10.49
CA ALA A 62 7.83 6.09 -9.11
C ALA A 62 6.44 5.88 -8.49
N TRP A 63 5.37 6.12 -9.26
CA TRP A 63 3.99 5.86 -8.82
C TRP A 63 3.70 4.39 -8.60
N ILE A 64 4.06 3.51 -9.54
CA ILE A 64 3.92 2.06 -9.35
C ILE A 64 4.66 1.62 -8.09
N THR A 65 5.88 2.11 -7.90
CA THR A 65 6.72 1.78 -6.73
C THR A 65 6.05 2.23 -5.43
N LEU A 66 5.51 3.44 -5.40
CA LEU A 66 4.79 3.96 -4.24
C LEU A 66 3.52 3.16 -3.96
N THR A 67 2.67 2.91 -4.96
CA THR A 67 1.43 2.14 -4.79
C THR A 67 1.73 0.73 -4.30
N THR A 68 2.73 0.07 -4.88
CA THR A 68 3.18 -1.27 -4.46
C THR A 68 3.62 -1.25 -3.00
N PHE A 69 4.43 -0.25 -2.61
CA PHE A 69 4.88 -0.09 -1.24
C PHE A 69 3.70 0.07 -0.26
N LEU A 70 2.75 0.95 -0.57
CA LEU A 70 1.61 1.23 0.32
C LEU A 70 0.73 -0.01 0.50
N VAL A 71 0.42 -0.70 -0.60
CA VAL A 71 -0.39 -1.92 -0.61
C VAL A 71 0.30 -3.04 0.18
N GLU A 72 1.59 -3.26 -0.06
CA GLU A 72 2.34 -4.35 0.57
C GLU A 72 2.43 -4.18 2.09
N TYR A 73 2.82 -2.99 2.57
CA TYR A 73 2.94 -2.79 4.01
C TYR A 73 1.59 -2.77 4.73
N THR A 74 0.51 -2.36 4.04
CA THR A 74 -0.85 -2.47 4.58
C THR A 74 -1.28 -3.93 4.68
N ARG A 75 -1.01 -4.73 3.64
CA ARG A 75 -1.24 -6.19 3.66
C ARG A 75 -0.47 -6.87 4.78
N ILE A 76 0.80 -6.52 4.97
CA ILE A 76 1.64 -7.07 6.05
C ILE A 76 1.00 -6.81 7.42
N GLY A 77 0.58 -5.58 7.70
CA GLY A 77 -0.07 -5.25 8.97
C GLY A 77 -1.38 -6.03 9.18
N TYR A 78 -2.19 -6.17 8.13
CA TYR A 78 -3.42 -6.97 8.16
C TYR A 78 -3.13 -8.43 8.51
N LEU A 79 -2.16 -9.07 7.83
CA LEU A 79 -1.76 -10.47 8.06
C LEU A 79 -1.08 -10.68 9.41
N GLN A 80 -0.32 -9.71 9.91
CA GLN A 80 0.26 -9.77 11.25
C GLN A 80 -0.84 -9.77 12.31
N GLN A 81 -1.84 -8.91 12.14
CA GLN A 81 -2.96 -8.86 13.08
C GLN A 81 -3.84 -10.12 13.01
N SER A 82 -4.00 -10.71 11.83
CA SER A 82 -4.75 -11.96 11.67
C SER A 82 -4.11 -13.14 12.40
N LYS A 83 -2.78 -13.18 12.50
CA LYS A 83 -2.03 -14.23 13.20
C LYS A 83 -2.06 -14.09 14.73
N LYS A 84 -2.40 -12.90 15.25
CA LYS A 84 -2.46 -12.62 16.70
C LYS A 84 -3.80 -13.05 17.33
N ARG A 85 -4.78 -13.48 16.54
CA ARG A 85 -6.10 -13.94 16.97
C ARG A 85 -6.32 -15.39 16.56
#